data_AF-A0A7D4CS65-F1
#
_entry.id   AF-A0A7D4CS65-F1
#
_cell.length_a   1.000
_cell.length_b   1.000
_cell.length_c   1.000
_cell.angle_alpha   90.00
_cell.angle_beta   90.00
_cell.angle_gamma   90.00
#
_symmetry.space_group_name_H-M   'P 1'
#
loop_
_entity.id
_entity.type
_entity.pdbx_description
1 polymer ?
#
loop_
_entity_poly.entity_id
_entity_poly.type
_entity_poly.pdbx_seq_one_letter_code
_entity_poly.pdbx_strand_id
1 'polypeptide(L)'
;MDKNKEIKFVGQPIFKQVIGLLDAISIKSLVDKHSADYYYKAFKAKTQLVTVLFGIFSRCDSMTEICEGLRAMGGKLNHLGFAKAPAKSTACDGMRNRDSKFFEDVYFSLVRHYQSFLSDSRTLGLTFKEVLLIDSTTIRLFSDILKGVGRNPKNDGKKKGGLKVHMLIDAVQSVGRFIKITEAKVHDRNFLKELNLISHSMVVFDKAYNYYHQFAVWTSNSVYFVTRLKKNAVYTVVETLREQGRVKGKAMVLKEEIIELEYFPEDENGKRQTRVKAKLQLKKVCYQDEKNRYYEFLSNSMESTAEEIAFLYKKRWGIETLFKKMKQNFQLHYFYGESENAIRTQVWCTLIAQLLMTVIQKMAQTKKAFSVVASLIRIHLISLLDVFDLLRSTKREYLKKRGSPSSELQLKIAF
;
A
#
# COMPACT_ATOMS: atom_id res chain seq x y z
N MET A 1 31.66 1.21 14.14
CA MET A 1 30.88 2.46 13.96
C MET A 1 30.19 2.77 15.26
N ASP A 2 30.67 3.81 15.92
CA ASP A 2 30.33 4.14 17.30
C ASP A 2 28.85 4.54 17.42
N LYS A 3 28.10 3.84 18.28
CA LYS A 3 26.67 4.09 18.50
C LYS A 3 26.54 5.29 19.42
N ASN A 4 26.66 6.49 18.86
CA ASN A 4 26.27 7.69 19.59
C ASN A 4 24.74 7.59 19.82
N LYS A 5 24.34 7.36 21.08
CA LYS A 5 22.98 6.93 21.48
C LYS A 5 22.07 8.08 21.92
N GLU A 6 22.55 9.31 21.84
CA GLU A 6 21.78 10.51 22.21
C GLU A 6 21.06 11.09 20.99
N ILE A 7 19.81 11.55 21.20
CA ILE A 7 19.04 12.19 20.15
C ILE A 7 19.60 13.60 19.95
N LYS A 8 20.16 13.86 18.77
CA LYS A 8 20.72 15.16 18.45
C LYS A 8 19.65 16.13 18.00
N PHE A 9 19.83 17.39 18.36
CA PHE A 9 19.09 18.49 17.75
C PHE A 9 19.71 18.83 16.40
N VAL A 10 18.86 19.08 15.40
CA VAL A 10 19.26 19.46 14.05
C VAL A 10 18.49 20.69 13.60
N GLY A 11 19.07 21.52 12.73
CA GLY A 11 18.47 22.79 12.31
C GLY A 11 17.23 22.69 11.41
N GLN A 12 16.61 21.51 11.29
CA GLN A 12 15.41 21.29 10.48
C GLN A 12 14.42 20.32 11.14
N PRO A 13 13.10 20.52 10.98
CA PRO A 13 12.11 19.60 11.54
C PRO A 13 12.21 18.18 10.98
N ILE A 14 11.77 17.18 11.76
CA ILE A 14 11.65 15.79 11.26
C ILE A 14 10.83 15.74 9.97
N PHE A 15 9.76 16.53 9.86
CA PHE A 15 8.96 16.56 8.64
C PHE A 15 9.78 16.94 7.41
N LYS A 16 10.69 17.92 7.52
CA LYS A 16 11.61 18.29 6.43
C LYS A 16 12.56 17.14 6.08
N GLN A 17 13.09 16.44 7.08
CA GLN A 17 13.94 15.27 6.85
C GLN A 17 13.18 14.16 6.10
N VAL A 18 11.91 13.94 6.44
CA VAL A 18 11.05 12.95 5.76
C VAL A 18 10.76 13.34 4.31
N ILE A 19 10.28 14.57 4.07
CA ILE A 19 9.97 15.02 2.70
C ILE A 19 11.21 15.27 1.86
N GLY A 20 12.40 15.37 2.46
CA GLY A 20 13.68 15.43 1.75
C GLY A 20 13.95 14.20 0.88
N LEU A 21 13.34 13.06 1.21
CA LEU A 21 13.36 11.87 0.35
C LEU A 21 12.64 12.08 -0.99
N LEU A 22 11.75 13.07 -1.10
CA LEU A 22 11.12 13.42 -2.38
C LEU A 22 12.12 14.03 -3.37
N ASP A 23 13.24 14.59 -2.89
CA ASP A 23 14.25 15.22 -3.74
C ASP A 23 15.05 14.18 -4.57
N ALA A 24 14.83 12.87 -4.31
CA ALA A 24 15.33 11.77 -5.13
C ALA A 24 14.73 11.71 -6.55
N ILE A 25 13.64 12.44 -6.80
CA ILE A 25 12.98 12.52 -8.10
C ILE A 25 12.81 13.98 -8.54
N SER A 26 12.74 14.20 -9.86
CA SER A 26 12.44 15.52 -10.40
C SER A 26 10.94 15.81 -10.35
N ILE A 27 10.47 16.37 -9.23
CA ILE A 27 9.07 16.84 -9.12
C ILE A 27 8.75 17.87 -10.22
N LYS A 28 9.70 18.74 -10.56
CA LYS A 28 9.51 19.75 -11.62
C LYS A 28 9.16 19.10 -12.97
N SER A 29 9.91 18.07 -13.38
CA SER A 29 9.62 17.35 -14.64
C SER A 29 8.22 16.72 -14.64
N LEU A 30 7.76 16.21 -13.49
CA LEU A 30 6.40 15.68 -13.36
C LEU A 30 5.33 16.77 -13.39
N VAL A 31 5.60 17.94 -12.81
CA VAL A 31 4.70 19.11 -12.89
C VAL A 31 4.54 19.53 -14.35
N ASP A 32 5.63 19.63 -15.10
CA ASP A 32 5.63 20.02 -16.50
C ASP A 32 4.87 18.99 -17.36
N LYS A 33 5.14 17.69 -17.16
CA LYS A 33 4.47 16.58 -17.86
C LYS A 33 2.94 16.63 -17.74
N HIS A 34 2.43 16.91 -16.55
CA HIS A 34 1.00 16.93 -16.27
C HIS A 34 0.36 18.32 -16.39
N SER A 35 1.16 19.35 -16.71
CA SER A 35 0.73 20.75 -16.59
C SER A 35 0.06 21.03 -15.24
N ALA A 36 0.57 20.42 -14.16
CA ALA A 36 -0.11 20.35 -12.86
C ALA A 36 -0.26 21.72 -12.18
N ASP A 37 0.54 22.70 -12.60
CA ASP A 37 0.51 24.09 -12.14
C ASP A 37 -0.22 25.04 -13.11
N TYR A 38 -0.84 24.52 -14.17
CA TYR A 38 -1.65 25.33 -15.09
C TYR A 38 -2.80 26.01 -14.32
N TYR A 39 -2.88 27.34 -14.42
CA TYR A 39 -3.72 28.26 -13.62
C TYR A 39 -3.39 28.43 -12.12
N TYR A 40 -2.41 27.71 -11.55
CA TYR A 40 -2.08 27.80 -10.12
C TYR A 40 -0.92 28.76 -9.84
N LYS A 41 -1.25 30.00 -9.43
CA LYS A 41 -0.24 31.04 -9.13
C LYS A 41 0.41 30.88 -7.75
N ALA A 42 -0.38 30.56 -6.72
CA ALA A 42 0.08 30.58 -5.32
C ALA A 42 0.19 29.19 -4.66
N PHE A 43 -0.63 28.22 -5.07
CA PHE A 43 -0.67 26.89 -4.46
C PHE A 43 -0.24 25.82 -5.49
N LYS A 44 1.07 25.74 -5.69
CA LYS A 44 1.70 24.86 -6.68
C LYS A 44 1.61 23.38 -6.26
N ALA A 45 1.88 22.48 -7.19
CA ALA A 45 1.79 21.03 -7.03
C ALA A 45 2.69 20.50 -5.91
N LYS A 46 3.95 20.98 -5.82
CA LYS A 46 4.85 20.64 -4.71
C LYS A 46 4.28 21.11 -3.36
N THR A 47 3.68 22.30 -3.31
CA THR A 47 3.02 22.83 -2.11
C THR A 47 1.84 21.94 -1.72
N GLN A 48 0.96 21.56 -2.65
CA GLN A 48 -0.14 20.64 -2.35
C GLN A 48 0.36 19.28 -1.86
N LEU A 49 1.38 18.70 -2.50
CA LEU A 49 1.96 17.43 -2.08
C LEU A 49 2.44 17.50 -0.63
N VAL A 50 3.24 18.51 -0.28
CA VAL A 50 3.75 18.68 1.09
C VAL A 50 2.61 18.97 2.09
N THR A 51 1.62 19.77 1.71
CA THR A 51 0.43 20.06 2.55
C THR A 51 -0.36 18.79 2.87
N VAL A 52 -0.64 17.95 1.87
CA VAL A 52 -1.39 16.71 2.07
C VAL A 52 -0.56 15.69 2.85
N LEU A 53 0.74 15.58 2.58
CA LEU A 53 1.64 14.73 3.37
C LEU A 53 1.70 15.15 4.83
N PHE A 54 1.73 16.47 5.13
CA PHE A 54 1.67 16.97 6.50
C PHE A 54 0.40 16.49 7.20
N GLY A 55 -0.76 16.61 6.55
CA GLY A 55 -2.03 16.12 7.08
C GLY A 55 -2.01 14.61 7.38
N ILE A 56 -1.46 13.82 6.45
CA ILE A 56 -1.36 12.36 6.58
C ILE A 56 -0.43 11.96 7.72
N PHE A 57 0.76 12.58 7.84
CA PHE A 57 1.71 12.26 8.90
C PHE A 57 1.23 12.73 10.27
N SER A 58 0.60 13.90 10.35
CA SER A 58 0.00 14.44 11.58
C SER A 58 -1.27 13.70 11.98
N ARG A 59 -1.91 12.98 11.05
CA ARG A 59 -3.26 12.42 11.17
C ARG A 59 -4.33 13.47 11.43
N CYS A 60 -4.29 14.57 10.67
CA CYS A 60 -5.38 15.54 10.66
C CYS A 60 -6.64 14.90 10.06
N ASP A 61 -7.81 15.25 10.60
CA ASP A 61 -9.11 14.76 10.16
C ASP A 61 -9.75 15.66 9.09
N SER A 62 -9.30 16.91 8.98
CA SER A 62 -9.88 17.89 8.07
C SER A 62 -8.84 18.79 7.40
N MET A 63 -9.19 19.38 6.24
CA MET A 63 -8.35 20.39 5.60
C MET A 63 -8.15 21.63 6.49
N THR A 64 -9.10 21.93 7.38
CA THR A 64 -9.00 23.02 8.35
C THR A 64 -7.83 22.77 9.31
N GLU A 65 -7.76 21.59 9.92
CA GLU A 65 -6.65 21.22 10.82
C GLU A 65 -5.30 21.26 10.13
N ILE A 66 -5.23 20.83 8.88
CA ILE A 66 -4.00 20.89 8.08
C ILE A 66 -3.54 22.35 7.93
N CYS A 67 -4.45 23.22 7.49
CA CYS A 67 -4.10 24.62 7.22
C CYS A 67 -3.78 25.39 8.51
N GLU A 68 -4.54 25.18 9.59
CA GLU A 68 -4.28 25.81 10.89
C GLU A 68 -3.00 25.26 11.54
N GLY A 69 -2.74 23.96 11.43
CA GLY A 69 -1.50 23.33 11.89
C GLY A 69 -0.28 23.88 11.16
N LEU A 70 -0.35 24.02 9.83
CA LEU A 70 0.70 24.66 9.03
C LEU A 70 0.85 26.14 9.36
N ARG A 71 -0.26 26.88 9.58
CA ARG A 71 -0.21 28.29 10.02
C ARG A 71 0.54 28.44 11.34
N ALA A 72 0.29 27.53 12.29
CA ALA A 72 0.96 27.53 13.60
C ALA A 72 2.47 27.19 13.52
N MET A 73 2.95 26.59 12.42
CA MET A 73 4.39 26.35 12.24
C MET A 73 5.19 27.65 12.06
N GLY A 74 4.54 28.75 11.67
CA GLY A 74 5.17 30.06 11.53
C GLY A 74 6.45 30.01 10.68
N GLY A 75 7.55 30.57 11.19
CA GLY A 75 8.84 30.61 10.49
C GLY A 75 9.40 29.23 10.09
N LYS A 76 8.96 28.13 10.71
CA LYS A 76 9.38 26.77 10.32
C LYS A 76 8.85 26.34 8.95
N LEU A 77 7.86 27.03 8.40
CA LEU A 77 7.35 26.83 7.04
C LEU A 77 8.44 27.05 5.98
N ASN A 78 9.44 27.90 6.26
CA ASN A 78 10.55 28.14 5.35
C ASN A 78 11.35 26.85 5.08
N HIS A 79 11.50 25.97 6.07
CA HIS A 79 12.15 24.66 5.86
C HIS A 79 11.40 23.79 4.87
N LEU A 80 10.07 23.97 4.75
CA LEU A 80 9.21 23.23 3.83
C LEU A 80 9.15 23.87 2.43
N GLY A 81 9.82 25.01 2.23
CA GLY A 81 9.78 25.79 0.99
C GLY A 81 8.50 26.59 0.81
N PHE A 82 7.78 26.89 1.89
CA PHE A 82 6.52 27.64 1.85
C PHE A 82 6.78 29.11 2.18
N ALA A 83 6.37 30.02 1.29
CA ALA A 83 6.40 31.45 1.58
C ALA A 83 5.32 31.89 2.58
N LYS A 84 4.20 31.17 2.62
CA LYS A 84 3.09 31.35 3.56
C LYS A 84 2.32 30.06 3.75
N ALA A 85 1.56 29.97 4.85
CA ALA A 85 0.64 28.85 5.05
C ALA A 85 -0.45 28.83 3.96
N PRO A 86 -0.86 27.64 3.48
CA PRO A 86 -1.93 27.54 2.50
C PRO A 86 -3.28 27.95 3.12
N ALA A 87 -4.07 28.72 2.39
CA ALA A 87 -5.44 29.01 2.77
C ALA A 87 -6.32 27.78 2.51
N LYS A 88 -7.30 27.55 3.40
CA LYS A 88 -8.21 26.39 3.31
C LYS A 88 -8.95 26.32 1.97
N SER A 89 -9.51 27.44 1.50
CA SER A 89 -10.23 27.49 0.22
C SER A 89 -9.33 27.04 -0.94
N THR A 90 -8.15 27.65 -1.04
CA THR A 90 -7.16 27.32 -2.09
C THR A 90 -6.68 25.87 -2.02
N ALA A 91 -6.48 25.33 -0.81
CA ALA A 91 -6.09 23.93 -0.63
C ALA A 91 -7.21 22.96 -1.08
N CYS A 92 -8.47 23.26 -0.74
CA CYS A 92 -9.63 22.51 -1.21
C CYS A 92 -9.79 22.57 -2.73
N ASP A 93 -9.59 23.75 -3.34
CA ASP A 93 -9.67 23.91 -4.80
C ASP A 93 -8.58 23.12 -5.52
N GLY A 94 -7.36 23.08 -4.95
CA GLY A 94 -6.28 22.20 -5.42
C GLY A 94 -6.66 20.72 -5.37
N MET A 95 -7.28 20.26 -4.28
CA MET A 95 -7.75 18.87 -4.15
C MET A 95 -8.84 18.51 -5.17
N ARG A 96 -9.71 19.46 -5.53
CA ARG A 96 -10.81 19.23 -6.49
C ARG A 96 -10.33 19.21 -7.93
N ASN A 97 -9.48 20.17 -8.31
CA ASN A 97 -9.25 20.50 -9.72
C ASN A 97 -7.91 19.98 -10.28
N ARG A 98 -6.88 19.77 -9.45
CA ARG A 98 -5.57 19.28 -9.94
C ARG A 98 -5.64 17.78 -10.17
N ASP A 99 -5.37 17.33 -11.41
CA ASP A 99 -5.46 15.92 -11.76
C ASP A 99 -4.62 15.04 -10.81
N SER A 100 -5.29 14.08 -10.18
CA SER A 100 -4.69 13.07 -9.30
C SER A 100 -3.57 12.26 -9.96
N LYS A 101 -3.53 12.17 -11.30
CA LYS A 101 -2.45 11.50 -12.07
C LYS A 101 -1.06 12.07 -11.79
N PHE A 102 -0.96 13.34 -11.44
CA PHE A 102 0.33 13.92 -11.01
C PHE A 102 0.88 13.18 -9.78
N PHE A 103 0.03 12.91 -8.78
CA PHE A 103 0.43 12.24 -7.54
C PHE A 103 0.70 10.74 -7.75
N GLU A 104 -0.03 10.11 -8.67
CA GLU A 104 0.26 8.76 -9.16
C GLU A 104 1.68 8.65 -9.75
N ASP A 105 2.05 9.56 -10.64
CA ASP A 105 3.37 9.56 -11.27
C ASP A 105 4.49 9.89 -10.28
N VAL A 106 4.22 10.74 -9.27
CA VAL A 106 5.15 10.96 -8.14
C VAL A 106 5.37 9.65 -7.39
N TYR A 107 4.30 8.92 -7.05
CA TYR A 107 4.41 7.62 -6.38
C TYR A 107 5.26 6.65 -7.20
N PHE A 108 4.92 6.41 -8.47
CA PHE A 108 5.65 5.45 -9.30
C PHE A 108 7.10 5.86 -9.56
N SER A 109 7.39 7.16 -9.64
CA SER A 109 8.77 7.63 -9.77
C SER A 109 9.60 7.35 -8.51
N LEU A 110 9.02 7.55 -7.32
CA LEU A 110 9.67 7.19 -6.05
C LEU A 110 9.86 5.68 -5.93
N VAL A 111 8.85 4.89 -6.32
CA VAL A 111 8.96 3.42 -6.35
C VAL A 111 10.13 2.99 -7.22
N ARG A 112 10.22 3.48 -8.47
CA ARG A 112 11.34 3.16 -9.37
C ARG A 112 12.71 3.52 -8.80
N HIS A 113 12.80 4.62 -8.06
CA HIS A 113 14.04 5.03 -7.42
C HIS A 113 14.40 4.12 -6.23
N TYR A 114 13.44 3.82 -5.35
CA TYR A 114 13.69 3.11 -4.10
C TYR A 114 13.55 1.58 -4.19
N GLN A 115 13.04 1.02 -5.29
CA GLN A 115 12.78 -0.42 -5.42
C GLN A 115 14.01 -1.30 -5.15
N SER A 116 15.18 -0.92 -5.69
CA SER A 116 16.44 -1.66 -5.51
C SER A 116 16.90 -1.59 -4.07
N PHE A 117 16.79 -0.41 -3.45
CA PHE A 117 17.11 -0.21 -2.05
C PHE A 117 16.16 -0.97 -1.13
N LEU A 118 14.88 -1.10 -1.47
CA LEU A 118 13.86 -1.78 -0.67
C LEU A 118 13.87 -3.30 -0.85
N SER A 119 14.37 -3.79 -1.98
CA SER A 119 14.60 -5.21 -2.22
C SER A 119 15.41 -5.84 -1.09
N ASP A 120 14.98 -7.01 -0.64
CA ASP A 120 15.71 -7.83 0.32
C ASP A 120 16.57 -8.81 -0.48
N SER A 121 17.89 -8.80 -0.28
CA SER A 121 18.86 -9.67 -0.98
C SER A 121 18.61 -11.16 -0.74
N ARG A 122 17.67 -11.51 0.13
CA ARG A 122 17.14 -12.88 0.33
C ARG A 122 16.17 -13.30 -0.77
N THR A 123 16.45 -12.97 -2.03
CA THR A 123 15.81 -13.60 -3.19
C THR A 123 16.25 -15.07 -3.25
N LEU A 124 15.60 -15.86 -2.41
CA LEU A 124 14.88 -17.08 -2.74
C LEU A 124 15.30 -17.65 -4.11
N GLY A 125 15.99 -18.80 -4.09
CA GLY A 125 16.26 -19.63 -5.26
C GLY A 125 14.97 -20.20 -5.87
N LEU A 126 14.05 -19.31 -6.26
CA LEU A 126 12.81 -19.63 -6.93
C LEU A 126 13.08 -19.63 -8.44
N THR A 127 12.50 -20.62 -9.12
CA THR A 127 12.61 -20.83 -10.57
C THR A 127 11.91 -19.73 -11.40
N PHE A 128 11.13 -18.86 -10.77
CA PHE A 128 10.31 -17.85 -11.45
C PHE A 128 11.04 -16.51 -11.60
N LYS A 129 10.76 -15.79 -12.70
CA LYS A 129 11.32 -14.45 -12.93
C LYS A 129 10.91 -13.44 -11.86
N GLU A 130 9.68 -13.55 -11.38
CA GLU A 130 9.14 -12.70 -10.32
C GLU A 130 7.95 -13.36 -9.60
N VAL A 131 7.73 -12.98 -8.35
CA VAL A 131 6.55 -13.37 -7.57
C VAL A 131 5.74 -12.12 -7.25
N LEU A 132 4.52 -12.08 -7.77
CA LEU A 132 3.62 -10.95 -7.67
C LEU A 132 2.43 -11.31 -6.77
N LEU A 133 2.08 -10.43 -5.84
CA LEU A 133 0.94 -10.62 -4.94
C LEU A 133 -0.17 -9.65 -5.33
N ILE A 134 -1.38 -10.15 -5.51
CA ILE A 134 -2.56 -9.34 -5.78
C ILE A 134 -3.51 -9.42 -4.59
N ASP A 135 -3.94 -8.26 -4.14
CA ASP A 135 -5.05 -8.13 -3.22
C ASP A 135 -5.70 -6.75 -3.36
N SER A 136 -6.91 -6.62 -2.82
CA SER A 136 -7.62 -5.35 -2.81
C SER A 136 -8.00 -4.95 -1.40
N THR A 137 -8.11 -3.64 -1.18
CA THR A 137 -8.58 -3.12 0.09
C THR A 137 -9.71 -2.12 -0.13
N THR A 138 -10.82 -2.33 0.58
CA THR A 138 -11.93 -1.38 0.54
C THR A 138 -11.73 -0.30 1.59
N ILE A 139 -11.87 0.96 1.18
CA ILE A 139 -11.90 2.14 2.05
C ILE A 139 -13.33 2.69 2.01
N ARG A 140 -13.95 2.83 3.18
CA ARG A 140 -15.33 3.32 3.30
C ARG A 140 -15.32 4.84 3.16
N LEU A 141 -16.28 5.37 2.40
CA LEU A 141 -16.45 6.80 2.21
C LEU A 141 -17.61 7.32 3.07
N PHE A 142 -17.61 8.63 3.34
CA PHE A 142 -18.65 9.31 4.11
C PHE A 142 -19.81 9.80 3.23
N SER A 143 -19.56 10.00 1.93
CA SER A 143 -20.53 10.34 0.89
C SER A 143 -20.75 9.14 -0.06
N ASP A 144 -21.83 9.13 -0.85
CA ASP A 144 -22.11 8.10 -1.88
C ASP A 144 -21.31 8.33 -3.19
N ILE A 145 -20.18 9.03 -3.09
CA ILE A 145 -19.26 9.25 -4.19
C ILE A 145 -18.46 7.95 -4.32
N LEU A 146 -18.48 7.31 -5.49
CA LEU A 146 -18.04 5.93 -5.73
C LEU A 146 -18.91 4.89 -4.98
N LYS A 147 -19.76 4.16 -5.72
CA LYS A 147 -20.80 3.30 -5.13
C LYS A 147 -20.20 2.23 -4.19
N GLY A 148 -20.70 2.20 -2.96
CA GLY A 148 -20.37 1.20 -1.95
C GLY A 148 -21.01 -0.17 -2.19
N VAL A 149 -20.57 -1.18 -1.42
CA VAL A 149 -21.15 -2.55 -1.42
C VAL A 149 -22.28 -2.61 -0.39
N GLY A 150 -23.49 -3.04 -0.79
CA GLY A 150 -24.62 -3.25 0.14
C GLY A 150 -26.00 -2.83 -0.43
N ARG A 151 -27.07 -3.27 0.26
CA ARG A 151 -28.47 -2.88 -0.02
C ARG A 151 -28.67 -1.39 0.30
N ASN A 152 -29.56 -0.72 -0.45
CA ASN A 152 -29.94 0.66 -0.14
C ASN A 152 -30.62 0.72 1.25
N PRO A 153 -30.34 1.73 2.08
CA PRO A 153 -30.99 1.87 3.38
C PRO A 153 -32.51 1.97 3.21
N LYS A 154 -33.27 1.27 4.07
CA LYS A 154 -34.75 1.27 4.00
C LYS A 154 -35.40 2.53 4.58
N ASN A 155 -34.68 3.34 5.38
CA ASN A 155 -35.24 4.45 6.17
C ASN A 155 -34.47 5.79 5.95
N ASP A 156 -34.54 6.40 4.77
CA ASP A 156 -33.99 7.75 4.44
C ASP A 156 -32.52 8.05 4.84
N GLY A 157 -31.76 7.04 5.27
CA GLY A 157 -30.34 7.17 5.59
C GLY A 157 -29.51 7.32 4.32
N LYS A 158 -28.60 8.29 4.29
CA LYS A 158 -27.63 8.45 3.19
C LYS A 158 -26.78 7.18 3.05
N LYS A 159 -26.73 6.62 1.84
CA LYS A 159 -25.86 5.47 1.52
C LYS A 159 -24.40 5.93 1.59
N LYS A 160 -23.56 5.16 2.28
CA LYS A 160 -22.11 5.40 2.30
C LYS A 160 -21.49 4.74 1.08
N GLY A 161 -20.75 5.53 0.30
CA GLY A 161 -19.93 5.05 -0.80
C GLY A 161 -18.75 4.22 -0.30
N GLY A 162 -17.98 3.71 -1.24
CA GLY A 162 -16.76 2.98 -0.94
C GLY A 162 -15.88 2.92 -2.17
N LEU A 163 -14.58 3.06 -1.95
CA LEU A 163 -13.58 2.83 -2.98
C LEU A 163 -12.83 1.54 -2.66
N LYS A 164 -12.30 0.92 -3.70
CA LYS A 164 -11.45 -0.24 -3.60
C LYS A 164 -10.12 0.08 -4.28
N VAL A 165 -9.04 -0.11 -3.54
CA VAL A 165 -7.68 0.00 -4.06
C VAL A 165 -7.20 -1.42 -4.34
N HIS A 166 -7.08 -1.78 -5.60
CA HIS A 166 -6.44 -2.99 -6.05
C HIS A 166 -4.95 -2.75 -6.17
N MET A 167 -4.13 -3.64 -5.61
CA MET A 167 -2.68 -3.52 -5.69
C MET A 167 -2.06 -4.83 -6.17
N LEU A 168 -1.13 -4.71 -7.11
CA LEU A 168 -0.15 -5.71 -7.47
C LEU A 168 1.17 -5.30 -6.83
N ILE A 169 1.69 -6.10 -5.90
CA ILE A 169 2.99 -5.85 -5.28
C ILE A 169 3.99 -6.93 -5.66
N ASP A 170 5.26 -6.54 -5.77
CA ASP A 170 6.36 -7.49 -5.83
C ASP A 170 6.58 -8.08 -4.43
N ALA A 171 6.54 -9.41 -4.30
CA ALA A 171 6.65 -10.10 -3.01
C ALA A 171 8.01 -9.89 -2.33
N VAL A 172 9.06 -9.61 -3.10
CA VAL A 172 10.43 -9.39 -2.62
C VAL A 172 10.59 -7.95 -2.14
N GLN A 173 10.14 -7.00 -2.95
CA GLN A 173 10.36 -5.57 -2.69
C GLN A 173 9.31 -5.00 -1.74
N SER A 174 8.14 -5.65 -1.61
CA SER A 174 6.98 -5.15 -0.86
C SER A 174 6.52 -3.76 -1.30
N VAL A 175 6.66 -3.45 -2.60
CA VAL A 175 6.24 -2.18 -3.21
C VAL A 175 5.16 -2.42 -4.26
N GLY A 176 4.21 -1.48 -4.38
CA GLY A 176 3.16 -1.50 -5.41
C GLY A 176 3.73 -1.24 -6.79
N ARG A 177 3.61 -2.22 -7.68
CA ARG A 177 3.94 -2.11 -9.11
C ARG A 177 2.76 -1.61 -9.95
N PHE A 178 1.55 -2.01 -9.57
CA PHE A 178 0.35 -1.55 -10.22
C PHE A 178 -0.72 -1.31 -9.17
N ILE A 179 -1.38 -0.16 -9.26
CA ILE A 179 -2.40 0.26 -8.31
C ILE A 179 -3.57 0.80 -9.11
N LYS A 180 -4.76 0.26 -8.85
CA LYS A 180 -5.99 0.73 -9.46
C LYS A 180 -7.02 1.08 -8.40
N ILE A 181 -7.59 2.27 -8.51
CA ILE A 181 -8.67 2.74 -7.64
C ILE A 181 -9.99 2.61 -8.41
N THR A 182 -10.88 1.76 -7.92
CA THR A 182 -12.24 1.58 -8.48
C THR A 182 -13.31 1.82 -7.43
N GLU A 183 -14.57 1.90 -7.86
CA GLU A 183 -15.71 1.80 -6.93
C GLU A 183 -15.70 0.45 -6.20
N ALA A 184 -16.17 0.41 -4.96
CA ALA A 184 -16.18 -0.81 -4.17
C ALA A 184 -17.13 -1.89 -4.73
N LYS A 185 -18.15 -1.49 -5.50
CA LYS A 185 -19.08 -2.41 -6.19
C LYS A 185 -18.40 -3.25 -7.28
N VAL A 186 -17.29 -2.79 -7.87
CA VAL A 186 -16.61 -3.51 -8.95
C VAL A 186 -16.03 -4.82 -8.41
N HIS A 187 -16.31 -5.91 -9.14
CA HIS A 187 -15.87 -7.25 -8.74
C HIS A 187 -14.37 -7.42 -9.00
N ASP A 188 -13.66 -8.02 -8.04
CA ASP A 188 -12.20 -8.12 -8.03
C ASP A 188 -11.59 -8.81 -9.26
N ARG A 189 -12.30 -9.80 -9.80
CA ARG A 189 -11.92 -10.50 -11.04
C ARG A 189 -11.58 -9.59 -12.23
N ASN A 190 -12.21 -8.42 -12.33
CA ASN A 190 -11.99 -7.52 -13.47
C ASN A 190 -10.58 -6.93 -13.46
N PHE A 191 -9.99 -6.77 -12.27
CA PHE A 191 -8.61 -6.33 -12.12
C PHE A 191 -7.63 -7.25 -12.83
N LEU A 192 -7.89 -8.58 -12.86
CA LEU A 192 -6.98 -9.54 -13.49
C LEU A 192 -6.83 -9.32 -15.00
N LYS A 193 -7.87 -8.80 -15.68
CA LYS A 193 -7.85 -8.54 -17.13
C LYS A 193 -6.91 -7.40 -17.52
N GLU A 194 -6.63 -6.51 -16.58
CA GLU A 194 -5.88 -5.28 -16.83
C GLU A 194 -4.39 -5.44 -16.51
N LEU A 195 -3.99 -6.61 -16.03
CA LEU A 195 -2.62 -6.90 -15.66
C LEU A 195 -1.83 -7.35 -16.89
N ASN A 196 -0.86 -6.53 -17.26
CA ASN A 196 0.18 -6.91 -18.21
C ASN A 196 1.30 -7.63 -17.46
N LEU A 197 1.28 -8.96 -17.53
CA LEU A 197 2.23 -9.83 -16.83
C LEU A 197 3.25 -10.39 -17.81
N ILE A 198 4.49 -10.50 -17.36
CA ILE A 198 5.58 -11.08 -18.15
C ILE A 198 5.45 -12.60 -18.10
N SER A 199 5.75 -13.29 -19.21
CA SER A 199 5.82 -14.76 -19.21
C SER A 199 6.85 -15.27 -18.20
N HIS A 200 6.52 -16.36 -17.51
CA HIS A 200 7.26 -16.99 -16.41
C HIS A 200 7.21 -16.22 -15.07
N SER A 201 6.27 -15.29 -14.92
CA SER A 201 5.93 -14.68 -13.63
C SER A 201 4.98 -15.57 -12.83
N MET A 202 5.08 -15.54 -11.50
CA MET A 202 4.20 -16.25 -10.57
C MET A 202 3.28 -15.27 -9.84
N VAL A 203 1.96 -15.44 -9.96
CA VAL A 203 0.96 -14.54 -9.38
C VAL A 203 0.17 -15.21 -8.26
N VAL A 204 0.12 -14.58 -7.09
CA VAL A 204 -0.56 -15.13 -5.92
C VAL A 204 -1.72 -14.24 -5.48
N PHE A 205 -2.93 -14.81 -5.38
CA PHE A 205 -4.15 -14.03 -5.08
C PHE A 205 -5.22 -14.84 -4.36
N ASP A 206 -6.13 -14.14 -3.66
CA ASP A 206 -7.21 -14.80 -2.90
C ASP A 206 -8.32 -15.36 -3.80
N LYS A 207 -9.11 -16.29 -3.25
CA LYS A 207 -10.24 -16.96 -3.92
C LYS A 207 -11.30 -16.01 -4.49
N ALA A 208 -11.36 -14.76 -4.03
CA ALA A 208 -12.27 -13.73 -4.54
C ALA A 208 -12.01 -13.41 -6.03
N TYR A 209 -10.77 -13.59 -6.49
CA TYR A 209 -10.34 -13.34 -7.87
C TYR A 209 -10.55 -14.54 -8.81
N ASN A 210 -11.33 -15.54 -8.42
CA ASN A 210 -11.55 -16.74 -9.25
C ASN A 210 -12.16 -16.37 -10.62
N TYR A 211 -11.39 -16.62 -11.68
CA TYR A 211 -11.77 -16.34 -13.05
C TYR A 211 -11.08 -17.29 -14.04
N TYR A 212 -11.71 -18.43 -14.31
CA TYR A 212 -11.10 -19.53 -15.08
C TYR A 212 -10.70 -19.19 -16.52
N HIS A 213 -11.42 -18.32 -17.22
CA HIS A 213 -11.00 -17.89 -18.56
C HIS A 213 -9.65 -17.17 -18.52
N GLN A 214 -9.45 -16.25 -17.57
CA GLN A 214 -8.16 -15.59 -17.39
C GLN A 214 -7.07 -16.57 -16.97
N PHE A 215 -7.40 -17.59 -16.17
CA PHE A 215 -6.43 -18.63 -15.79
C PHE A 215 -5.97 -19.43 -17.00
N ALA A 216 -6.88 -19.73 -17.94
CA ALA A 216 -6.52 -20.36 -19.19
C ALA A 216 -5.61 -19.46 -20.05
N VAL A 217 -5.95 -18.18 -20.20
CA VAL A 217 -5.12 -17.19 -20.92
C VAL A 217 -3.71 -17.11 -20.32
N TRP A 218 -3.61 -17.02 -18.99
CA TRP A 218 -2.31 -17.02 -18.32
C TRP A 218 -1.54 -18.32 -18.52
N THR A 219 -2.21 -19.47 -18.47
CA THR A 219 -1.59 -20.78 -18.73
C THR A 219 -1.02 -20.83 -20.15
N SER A 220 -1.76 -20.34 -21.16
CA SER A 220 -1.29 -20.26 -22.55
C SER A 220 -0.11 -19.31 -22.72
N ASN A 221 -0.01 -18.25 -21.92
CA ASN A 221 1.08 -17.26 -21.96
C ASN A 221 2.27 -17.62 -21.03
N SER A 222 2.30 -18.84 -20.49
CA SER A 222 3.31 -19.29 -19.52
C SER A 222 3.40 -18.40 -18.28
N VAL A 223 2.27 -17.81 -17.85
CA VAL A 223 2.13 -17.07 -16.60
C VAL A 223 1.56 -18.02 -15.55
N TYR A 224 2.28 -18.18 -14.45
CA TYR A 224 1.89 -19.10 -13.39
C TYR A 224 1.09 -18.40 -12.29
N PHE A 225 0.25 -19.14 -11.58
CA PHE A 225 -0.49 -18.59 -10.45
C PHE A 225 -0.65 -19.56 -9.29
N VAL A 226 -0.90 -19.01 -8.10
CA VAL A 226 -1.41 -19.74 -6.94
C VAL A 226 -2.61 -19.03 -6.35
N THR A 227 -3.72 -19.75 -6.20
CA THR A 227 -4.93 -19.24 -5.55
C THR A 227 -5.57 -20.27 -4.64
N ARG A 228 -6.63 -19.89 -3.92
CA ARG A 228 -7.43 -20.82 -3.12
C ARG A 228 -8.61 -21.36 -3.91
N LEU A 229 -8.87 -22.65 -3.73
CA LEU A 229 -10.07 -23.30 -4.25
C LEU A 229 -11.32 -22.71 -3.59
N LYS A 230 -12.35 -22.44 -4.41
CA LYS A 230 -13.68 -22.05 -3.91
C LYS A 230 -14.42 -23.31 -3.44
N LYS A 231 -15.17 -23.20 -2.33
CA LYS A 231 -15.91 -24.32 -1.73
C LYS A 231 -16.93 -24.98 -2.68
N ASN A 232 -17.47 -24.21 -3.63
CA ASN A 232 -18.47 -24.66 -4.60
C ASN A 232 -17.86 -24.92 -5.99
N ALA A 233 -16.54 -25.06 -6.10
CA ALA A 233 -15.90 -25.39 -7.36
C ALA A 233 -16.24 -26.82 -7.76
N VAL A 234 -16.67 -27.02 -9.01
CA VAL A 234 -16.92 -28.32 -9.61
C VAL A 234 -15.71 -28.69 -10.44
N TYR A 235 -15.08 -29.82 -10.13
CA TYR A 235 -13.90 -30.34 -10.81
C TYR A 235 -13.91 -31.87 -10.81
N THR A 236 -13.18 -32.44 -11.76
CA THR A 236 -12.93 -33.88 -11.84
C THR A 236 -11.48 -34.13 -11.43
N VAL A 237 -11.22 -35.10 -10.56
CA VAL A 237 -9.86 -35.53 -10.25
C VAL A 237 -9.38 -36.41 -11.39
N VAL A 238 -8.28 -36.03 -12.03
CA VAL A 238 -7.63 -36.79 -13.11
C VAL A 238 -6.64 -37.77 -12.51
N GLU A 239 -5.82 -37.29 -11.56
CA GLU A 239 -4.76 -38.09 -10.96
C GLU A 239 -4.53 -37.64 -9.50
N THR A 240 -4.22 -38.59 -8.61
CA THR A 240 -3.75 -38.31 -7.25
C THR A 240 -2.28 -38.72 -7.16
N LEU A 241 -1.40 -37.74 -7.01
CA LEU A 241 0.05 -37.97 -6.96
C LEU A 241 0.52 -38.36 -5.56
N ARG A 242 -0.11 -37.79 -4.54
CA ARG A 242 0.26 -37.99 -3.13
C ARG A 242 -0.96 -37.87 -2.24
N GLU A 243 -1.07 -38.75 -1.26
CA GLU A 243 -2.07 -38.67 -0.20
C GLU A 243 -1.47 -39.18 1.12
N GLN A 244 -1.63 -38.40 2.19
CA GLN A 244 -1.10 -38.69 3.52
C GLN A 244 -2.08 -38.25 4.60
N GLY A 245 -2.09 -38.99 5.72
CA GLY A 245 -2.93 -38.70 6.88
C GLY A 245 -2.53 -37.39 7.60
N ARG A 246 -3.50 -36.80 8.31
CA ARG A 246 -3.26 -35.59 9.11
C ARG A 246 -2.46 -35.91 10.37
N VAL A 247 -1.38 -35.17 10.59
CA VAL A 247 -0.61 -35.19 11.85
C VAL A 247 -0.90 -33.91 12.62
N LYS A 248 -1.35 -34.02 13.87
CA LYS A 248 -1.72 -32.87 14.71
C LYS A 248 -0.49 -32.02 15.03
N GLY A 249 -0.60 -30.70 14.86
CA GLY A 249 0.45 -29.73 15.20
C GLY A 249 1.58 -29.61 14.17
N LYS A 250 1.53 -30.38 13.08
CA LYS A 250 2.57 -30.38 12.04
C LYS A 250 2.05 -29.70 10.77
N ALA A 251 2.83 -28.74 10.27
CA ALA A 251 2.63 -28.19 8.93
C ALA A 251 3.04 -29.22 7.88
N MET A 252 2.12 -29.61 7.00
CA MET A 252 2.40 -30.59 5.95
C MET A 252 1.41 -30.51 4.79
N VAL A 253 1.89 -30.94 3.61
CA VAL A 253 1.03 -31.29 2.48
C VAL A 253 0.33 -32.61 2.79
N LEU A 254 -0.99 -32.61 2.68
CA LEU A 254 -1.84 -33.77 2.90
C LEU A 254 -2.14 -34.49 1.59
N LYS A 255 -2.41 -33.73 0.53
CA LYS A 255 -2.82 -34.30 -0.75
C LYS A 255 -2.36 -33.44 -1.92
N GLU A 256 -1.98 -34.09 -3.00
CA GLU A 256 -1.58 -33.49 -4.26
C GLU A 256 -2.34 -34.19 -5.39
N GLU A 257 -3.16 -33.45 -6.11
CA GLU A 257 -4.06 -33.96 -7.14
C GLU A 257 -3.91 -33.11 -8.42
N ILE A 258 -3.95 -33.75 -9.58
CA ILE A 258 -4.20 -33.08 -10.85
C ILE A 258 -5.72 -33.11 -11.07
N ILE A 259 -6.32 -31.94 -11.23
CA ILE A 259 -7.75 -31.77 -11.42
C ILE A 259 -8.05 -31.11 -12.76
N GLU A 260 -9.22 -31.41 -13.31
CA GLU A 260 -9.75 -30.77 -14.50
C GLU A 260 -10.99 -29.94 -14.14
N LEU A 261 -11.00 -28.68 -14.57
CA LEU A 261 -12.09 -27.72 -14.36
C LEU A 261 -12.73 -27.38 -15.70
N GLU A 262 -14.07 -27.38 -15.74
CA GLU A 262 -14.80 -26.85 -16.89
C GLU A 262 -15.04 -25.35 -16.75
N TYR A 263 -14.84 -24.61 -17.84
CA TYR A 263 -15.18 -23.20 -17.92
C TYR A 263 -15.76 -22.84 -19.30
N PHE A 264 -16.39 -21.67 -19.36
CA PHE A 264 -16.91 -21.12 -20.60
C PHE A 264 -15.98 -19.99 -21.05
N PRO A 265 -15.38 -20.07 -22.25
CA PRO A 265 -14.47 -19.04 -22.75
C PRO A 265 -15.23 -17.73 -23.04
N GLU A 266 -14.49 -16.64 -23.13
CA GLU A 266 -15.00 -15.34 -23.58
C GLU A 266 -14.43 -15.03 -24.97
N ASP A 267 -15.19 -14.29 -25.78
CA ASP A 267 -14.71 -13.75 -27.06
C ASP A 267 -13.86 -12.48 -26.86
N GLU A 268 -13.32 -11.93 -27.95
CA GLU A 268 -12.51 -10.68 -27.95
C GLU A 268 -13.27 -9.48 -27.38
N ASN A 269 -14.61 -9.51 -27.41
CA ASN A 269 -15.49 -8.48 -26.84
C ASN A 269 -15.84 -8.75 -25.37
N GLY A 270 -15.29 -9.81 -24.75
CA GLY A 270 -15.54 -10.19 -23.37
C GLY A 270 -16.91 -10.86 -23.13
N LYS A 271 -17.60 -11.28 -24.20
CA LYS A 271 -18.88 -11.98 -24.11
C LYS A 271 -18.64 -13.47 -23.90
N ARG A 272 -19.28 -14.01 -22.86
CA ARG A 272 -19.16 -15.42 -22.48
C ARG A 272 -19.84 -16.32 -23.51
N GLN A 273 -19.08 -17.26 -24.05
CA GLN A 273 -19.56 -18.27 -24.98
C GLN A 273 -20.19 -19.43 -24.21
N THR A 274 -21.48 -19.33 -23.89
CA THR A 274 -22.20 -20.33 -23.08
C THR A 274 -22.42 -21.67 -23.79
N ARG A 275 -22.16 -21.74 -25.10
CA ARG A 275 -22.31 -22.97 -25.91
C ARG A 275 -21.04 -23.82 -25.96
N VAL A 276 -19.90 -23.26 -25.58
CA VAL A 276 -18.60 -23.94 -25.62
C VAL A 276 -18.13 -24.19 -24.19
N LYS A 277 -17.84 -25.46 -23.87
CA LYS A 277 -17.18 -25.82 -22.61
C LYS A 277 -15.72 -26.15 -22.91
N ALA A 278 -14.82 -25.37 -22.32
CA ALA A 278 -13.40 -25.63 -22.35
C ALA A 278 -12.97 -26.27 -21.02
N LYS A 279 -11.89 -27.04 -21.07
CA LYS A 279 -11.30 -27.72 -19.91
C LYS A 279 -9.98 -27.06 -19.56
N LEU A 280 -9.70 -26.95 -18.27
CA LEU A 280 -8.45 -26.43 -17.74
C LEU A 280 -7.93 -27.39 -16.68
N GLN A 281 -6.74 -27.95 -16.91
CA GLN A 281 -6.06 -28.79 -15.94
C GLN A 281 -5.26 -27.93 -14.98
N LEU A 282 -5.42 -28.16 -13.68
CA LEU A 282 -4.71 -27.48 -12.60
C LEU A 282 -4.23 -28.48 -11.56
N LYS A 283 -3.16 -28.11 -10.88
CA LYS A 283 -2.65 -28.78 -9.69
C LYS A 283 -3.39 -28.29 -8.45
N LYS A 284 -4.03 -29.21 -7.73
CA LYS A 284 -4.68 -28.97 -6.45
C LYS A 284 -3.80 -29.48 -5.32
N VAL A 285 -3.52 -28.61 -4.35
CA VAL A 285 -2.71 -28.93 -3.16
C VAL A 285 -3.53 -28.74 -1.90
N CYS A 286 -3.68 -29.81 -1.13
CA CYS A 286 -4.31 -29.80 0.18
C CYS A 286 -3.23 -29.68 1.26
N TYR A 287 -3.27 -28.61 2.04
CA TYR A 287 -2.25 -28.27 3.01
C TYR A 287 -2.85 -28.06 4.41
N GLN A 288 -2.11 -28.49 5.43
CA GLN A 288 -2.41 -28.22 6.84
C GLN A 288 -1.31 -27.36 7.45
N ASP A 289 -1.69 -26.36 8.24
CA ASP A 289 -0.71 -25.60 9.05
C ASP A 289 -0.51 -26.17 10.48
N GLU A 290 0.43 -25.60 11.21
CA GLU A 290 0.75 -25.96 12.61
C GLU A 290 -0.45 -25.83 13.56
N LYS A 291 -1.46 -25.03 13.19
CA LYS A 291 -2.71 -24.85 13.95
C LYS A 291 -3.81 -25.82 13.51
N ASN A 292 -3.47 -26.82 12.70
CA ASN A 292 -4.40 -27.79 12.10
C ASN A 292 -5.46 -27.16 11.17
N ARG A 293 -5.21 -25.95 10.66
CA ARG A 293 -6.11 -25.31 9.69
C ARG A 293 -5.86 -25.90 8.31
N TYR A 294 -6.95 -26.23 7.62
CA TYR A 294 -6.92 -26.86 6.30
C TYR A 294 -7.11 -25.83 5.18
N TYR A 295 -6.28 -25.95 4.16
CA TYR A 295 -6.29 -25.09 2.97
C TYR A 295 -6.22 -25.94 1.71
N GLU A 296 -6.89 -25.47 0.67
CA GLU A 296 -6.87 -26.05 -0.67
C GLU A 296 -6.40 -24.97 -1.63
N PHE A 297 -5.28 -25.21 -2.27
CA PHE A 297 -4.65 -24.32 -3.23
C PHE A 297 -4.80 -24.87 -4.65
N LEU A 298 -4.85 -23.97 -5.62
CA LEU A 298 -4.84 -24.24 -7.04
C LEU A 298 -3.64 -23.56 -7.68
N SER A 299 -2.96 -24.26 -8.58
CA SER A 299 -1.85 -23.76 -9.37
C SER A 299 -1.90 -24.35 -10.78
N ASN A 300 -1.44 -23.61 -11.78
CA ASN A 300 -1.16 -24.14 -13.12
C ASN A 300 0.32 -24.54 -13.31
N SER A 301 1.18 -24.26 -12.33
CA SER A 301 2.56 -24.77 -12.32
C SER A 301 2.55 -26.24 -11.90
N MET A 302 2.75 -27.13 -12.87
CA MET A 302 2.81 -28.58 -12.64
C MET A 302 4.17 -29.00 -12.05
N GLU A 303 5.24 -28.29 -12.40
CA GLU A 303 6.62 -28.55 -11.98
C GLU A 303 6.88 -28.17 -10.51
N SER A 304 6.20 -27.13 -10.00
CA SER A 304 6.38 -26.72 -8.61
C SER A 304 5.90 -27.80 -7.64
N THR A 305 6.68 -28.01 -6.58
CA THR A 305 6.31 -28.92 -5.49
C THR A 305 5.09 -28.39 -4.73
N ALA A 306 4.34 -29.29 -4.09
CA ALA A 306 3.19 -28.91 -3.28
C ALA A 306 3.58 -27.99 -2.09
N GLU A 307 4.75 -28.22 -1.51
CA GLU A 307 5.35 -27.40 -0.46
C GLU A 307 5.66 -25.98 -0.95
N GLU A 308 6.24 -25.83 -2.15
CA GLU A 308 6.49 -24.52 -2.77
C GLU A 308 5.19 -23.75 -3.02
N ILE A 309 4.15 -24.42 -3.54
CA ILE A 309 2.83 -23.80 -3.75
C ILE A 309 2.26 -23.26 -2.43
N ALA A 310 2.31 -24.06 -1.36
CA ALA A 310 1.86 -23.64 -0.04
C ALA A 310 2.70 -22.46 0.50
N PHE A 311 4.01 -22.49 0.30
CA PHE A 311 4.92 -21.42 0.69
C PHE A 311 4.66 -20.11 -0.07
N LEU A 312 4.48 -20.18 -1.39
CA LEU A 312 4.12 -19.04 -2.23
C LEU A 312 2.81 -18.41 -1.76
N TYR A 313 1.78 -19.22 -1.47
CA TYR A 313 0.52 -18.69 -0.95
C TYR A 313 0.68 -18.01 0.42
N LYS A 314 1.55 -18.54 1.30
CA LYS A 314 1.84 -17.91 2.60
C LYS A 314 2.40 -16.50 2.43
N LYS A 315 3.17 -16.22 1.37
CA LYS A 315 3.72 -14.88 1.08
C LYS A 315 2.64 -13.84 0.78
N ARG A 316 1.44 -14.24 0.34
CA ARG A 316 0.30 -13.33 0.16
C ARG A 316 -0.06 -12.52 1.41
N TRP A 317 0.23 -13.02 2.62
CA TRP A 317 0.05 -12.24 3.85
C TRP A 317 0.85 -10.93 3.88
N GLY A 318 1.89 -10.79 3.05
CA GLY A 318 2.67 -9.56 2.89
C GLY A 318 1.82 -8.37 2.45
N ILE A 319 0.97 -8.54 1.42
CA ILE A 319 0.10 -7.46 0.94
C ILE A 319 -1.00 -7.11 1.95
N GLU A 320 -1.57 -8.10 2.65
CA GLU A 320 -2.52 -7.84 3.74
C GLU A 320 -1.86 -7.04 4.88
N THR A 321 -0.60 -7.35 5.20
CA THR A 321 0.17 -6.62 6.19
C THR A 321 0.45 -5.19 5.75
N LEU A 322 0.73 -4.96 4.45
CA LEU A 322 0.87 -3.63 3.88
C LEU A 322 -0.43 -2.81 4.04
N PHE A 323 -1.58 -3.38 3.65
CA PHE A 323 -2.87 -2.72 3.83
C PHE A 323 -3.20 -2.44 5.30
N LYS A 324 -2.88 -3.38 6.20
CA LYS A 324 -3.06 -3.20 7.63
C LYS A 324 -2.20 -2.04 8.15
N LYS A 325 -0.92 -1.97 7.75
CA LYS A 325 -0.04 -0.84 8.09
C LYS A 325 -0.60 0.46 7.57
N MET A 326 -1.09 0.49 6.34
CA MET A 326 -1.64 1.70 5.73
C MET A 326 -2.87 2.21 6.50
N LYS A 327 -3.87 1.34 6.72
CA LYS A 327 -5.12 1.69 7.42
C LYS A 327 -4.94 2.04 8.89
N GLN A 328 -3.99 1.40 9.58
CA GLN A 328 -3.76 1.66 11.01
C GLN A 328 -2.91 2.91 11.26
N ASN A 329 -2.04 3.28 10.31
CA ASN A 329 -1.05 4.33 10.55
C ASN A 329 -1.37 5.68 9.90
N PHE A 330 -2.24 5.70 8.89
CA PHE A 330 -2.60 6.90 8.13
C PHE A 330 -4.11 7.14 8.14
N GLN A 331 -4.50 8.41 8.00
CA GLN A 331 -5.91 8.82 8.07
C GLN A 331 -6.63 8.55 6.73
N LEU A 332 -7.27 7.38 6.63
CA LEU A 332 -8.12 6.97 5.50
C LEU A 332 -9.61 6.86 5.90
N HIS A 333 -9.98 7.36 7.07
CA HIS A 333 -11.35 7.40 7.56
C HIS A 333 -12.05 8.74 7.27
N TYR A 334 -11.29 9.83 7.28
CA TYR A 334 -11.75 11.16 6.89
C TYR A 334 -10.95 11.61 5.67
N PHE A 335 -11.65 12.21 4.70
CA PHE A 335 -11.00 12.78 3.53
C PHE A 335 -11.04 14.29 3.55
N TYR A 336 -10.01 14.90 2.95
CA TYR A 336 -9.84 16.34 2.92
C TYR A 336 -10.68 17.04 1.82
N GLY A 337 -11.46 16.27 1.07
CA GLY A 337 -12.42 16.75 0.08
C GLY A 337 -13.37 15.64 -0.34
N GLU A 338 -14.50 16.03 -0.94
CA GLU A 338 -15.57 15.10 -1.30
C GLU A 338 -15.48 14.62 -2.76
N SER A 339 -14.88 15.40 -3.66
CA SER A 339 -14.74 15.02 -5.07
C SER A 339 -13.91 13.75 -5.24
N GLU A 340 -14.22 12.95 -6.28
CA GLU A 340 -13.45 11.75 -6.63
C GLU A 340 -11.95 12.04 -6.79
N ASN A 341 -11.60 13.16 -7.42
CA ASN A 341 -10.21 13.58 -7.59
C ASN A 341 -9.49 13.84 -6.25
N ALA A 342 -10.16 14.49 -5.30
CA ALA A 342 -9.62 14.73 -3.95
C ALA A 342 -9.36 13.40 -3.21
N ILE A 343 -10.31 12.47 -3.31
CA ILE A 343 -10.20 11.13 -2.73
C ILE A 343 -9.00 10.38 -3.33
N ARG A 344 -8.89 10.35 -4.67
CA ARG A 344 -7.75 9.73 -5.36
C ARG A 344 -6.42 10.37 -4.97
N THR A 345 -6.36 11.70 -4.93
CA THR A 345 -5.17 12.46 -4.51
C THR A 345 -4.73 12.06 -3.10
N GLN A 346 -5.65 11.98 -2.14
CA GLN A 346 -5.32 11.57 -0.78
C GLN A 346 -4.84 10.11 -0.69
N VAL A 347 -5.43 9.20 -1.48
CA VAL A 347 -4.97 7.81 -1.56
C VAL A 347 -3.54 7.74 -2.09
N TRP A 348 -3.22 8.45 -3.19
CA TRP A 348 -1.86 8.51 -3.73
C TRP A 348 -0.87 9.12 -2.75
N CYS A 349 -1.21 10.24 -2.11
CA CYS A 349 -0.38 10.83 -1.07
C CYS A 349 -0.17 9.89 0.13
N THR A 350 -1.16 9.06 0.47
CA THR A 350 -1.04 8.06 1.55
C THR A 350 -0.06 6.95 1.16
N LEU A 351 -0.10 6.50 -0.09
CA LEU A 351 0.86 5.53 -0.63
C LEU A 351 2.28 6.11 -0.65
N ILE A 352 2.43 7.38 -1.03
CA ILE A 352 3.71 8.11 -0.94
C ILE A 352 4.19 8.15 0.51
N ALA A 353 3.35 8.59 1.45
CA ALA A 353 3.71 8.65 2.87
C ALA A 353 4.14 7.28 3.41
N GLN A 354 3.42 6.22 3.05
CA GLN A 354 3.77 4.85 3.43
C GLN A 354 5.14 4.44 2.87
N LEU A 355 5.41 4.71 1.59
CA LEU A 355 6.68 4.41 0.95
C LEU A 355 7.84 5.13 1.64
N LEU A 356 7.70 6.45 1.87
CA LEU A 356 8.72 7.25 2.55
C LEU A 356 9.02 6.71 3.96
N MET A 357 7.97 6.34 4.71
CA MET A 357 8.14 5.74 6.05
C MET A 357 8.88 4.41 6.01
N THR A 358 8.61 3.58 5.01
CA THR A 358 9.31 2.31 4.82
C THR A 358 10.78 2.52 4.46
N VAL A 359 11.07 3.49 3.59
CA VAL A 359 12.45 3.89 3.27
C VAL A 359 13.18 4.38 4.51
N ILE A 360 12.59 5.29 5.30
CA ILE A 360 13.19 5.79 6.55
C ILE A 360 13.43 4.67 7.55
N GLN A 361 12.47 3.77 7.73
CA GLN A 361 12.64 2.63 8.64
C GLN A 361 13.83 1.75 8.21
N LYS A 362 13.97 1.48 6.90
CA LYS A 362 15.07 0.69 6.36
C LYS A 362 16.42 1.42 6.49
N MET A 363 16.47 2.71 6.16
CA MET A 363 17.66 3.56 6.33
C MET A 363 18.10 3.65 7.80
N ALA A 364 17.17 3.78 8.74
CA ALA A 364 17.46 3.81 10.17
C ALA A 364 17.96 2.46 10.72
N GLN A 365 17.79 1.37 9.97
CA GLN A 365 18.08 -0.02 10.37
C GLN A 365 17.48 -0.35 11.76
N THR A 366 16.30 0.21 12.06
CA THR A 366 15.69 0.09 13.38
C THR A 366 14.94 -1.24 13.50
N LYS A 367 15.06 -1.89 14.66
CA LYS A 367 14.28 -3.09 15.01
C LYS A 367 12.86 -2.76 15.50
N LYS A 368 12.51 -1.47 15.60
CA LYS A 368 11.18 -1.01 16.02
C LYS A 368 10.13 -1.42 14.97
N ALA A 369 8.96 -1.83 15.44
CA ALA A 369 7.82 -2.11 14.57
C ALA A 369 7.39 -0.86 13.79
N PHE A 370 6.86 -1.03 12.57
CA PHE A 370 6.45 0.07 11.70
C PHE A 370 5.49 1.05 12.38
N SER A 371 4.53 0.55 13.17
CA SER A 371 3.58 1.38 13.91
C SER A 371 4.25 2.29 14.96
N VAL A 372 5.33 1.82 15.60
CA VAL A 372 6.12 2.60 16.55
C VAL A 372 6.89 3.69 15.81
N VAL A 373 7.51 3.36 14.69
CA VAL A 373 8.22 4.33 13.83
C VAL A 373 7.26 5.44 13.36
N ALA A 374 6.10 5.06 12.83
CA ALA A 374 5.06 6.01 12.42
C ALA A 374 4.57 6.89 13.57
N SER A 375 4.41 6.31 14.76
CA SER A 375 3.97 7.06 15.94
C SER A 375 5.02 8.05 16.42
N LEU A 376 6.30 7.67 16.46
CA LEU A 376 7.40 8.56 16.85
C LEU A 376 7.54 9.73 15.88
N ILE A 377 7.50 9.47 14.57
CA ILE A 377 7.56 10.54 13.55
C ILE A 377 6.36 11.47 13.66
N ARG A 378 5.14 10.94 13.87
CA ARG A 378 3.94 11.76 14.09
C ARG A 378 4.06 12.67 15.31
N ILE A 379 4.48 12.13 16.46
CA ILE A 379 4.60 12.89 17.72
C ILE A 379 5.65 14.01 17.60
N HIS A 380 6.78 13.71 16.94
CA HIS A 380 7.91 14.64 16.82
C HIS A 380 7.99 15.34 15.46
N LEU A 381 6.89 15.40 14.71
CA LEU A 381 6.90 15.82 13.31
C LEU A 381 7.52 17.22 13.10
N ILE A 382 7.26 18.14 14.03
CA ILE A 382 7.77 19.52 14.00
C ILE A 382 8.98 19.76 14.93
N SER A 383 9.43 18.71 15.61
CA SER A 383 10.60 18.77 16.49
C SER A 383 11.88 18.83 15.66
N LEU A 384 12.85 19.60 16.16
CA LEU A 384 14.17 19.79 15.55
C LEU A 384 15.13 18.66 15.97
N LEU A 385 14.71 17.41 15.80
CA LEU A 385 15.46 16.22 16.20
C LEU A 385 15.93 15.45 14.96
N ASP A 386 17.09 14.81 15.01
CA ASP A 386 17.51 13.88 13.96
C ASP A 386 16.59 12.64 13.93
N VAL A 387 15.99 12.36 12.78
CA VAL A 387 15.02 11.27 12.64
C VAL A 387 15.67 9.91 12.82
N PHE A 388 16.91 9.71 12.37
CA PHE A 388 17.58 8.43 12.47
C PHE A 388 18.01 8.15 13.91
N ASP A 389 18.50 9.15 14.64
CA ASP A 389 18.82 9.03 16.05
C ASP A 389 17.57 8.82 16.90
N LEU A 390 16.46 9.53 16.63
CA LEU A 390 15.17 9.27 17.27
C LEU A 390 14.71 7.81 17.07
N LEU A 391 14.86 7.28 15.87
CA LEU A 391 14.44 5.92 15.55
C LEU A 391 15.42 4.84 16.05
N ARG A 392 16.70 5.16 16.20
CA ARG A 392 17.72 4.23 16.74
C ARG A 392 17.83 4.27 18.26
N SER A 393 17.47 5.37 18.90
CA SER A 393 17.62 5.53 20.34
C SER A 393 16.74 4.53 21.11
N THR A 394 17.31 3.97 22.18
CA THR A 394 16.61 3.05 23.09
C THR A 394 16.83 3.40 24.56
N LYS A 395 17.65 4.43 24.84
CA LYS A 395 17.93 4.89 26.20
C LYS A 395 16.67 5.51 26.80
N ARG A 396 16.32 5.08 28.01
CA ARG A 396 15.23 5.67 28.81
C ARG A 396 15.75 6.70 29.81
N GLU A 397 17.03 6.61 30.14
CA GLU A 397 17.71 7.53 31.04
C GLU A 397 18.24 8.74 30.26
N TYR A 398 18.08 9.93 30.83
CA TYR A 398 18.64 11.17 30.32
C TYR A 398 19.65 11.71 31.33
N LEU A 399 20.77 12.24 30.84
CA LEU A 399 21.70 12.98 31.67
C LEU A 399 21.05 14.32 32.04
N LYS A 400 20.80 14.57 33.33
CA LYS A 400 20.42 15.90 33.80
C LYS A 400 21.59 16.84 33.55
N LYS A 401 21.51 17.68 32.52
CA LYS A 401 22.39 18.85 32.40
C LYS A 401 22.01 19.82 33.52
N ARG A 402 22.77 19.79 34.63
CA ARG A 402 22.74 20.85 35.64
C ARG A 402 23.59 22.01 35.12
N GLY A 403 22.96 22.89 34.35
CA GLY A 403 23.49 24.20 34.01
C GLY A 403 22.36 25.21 34.17
N SER A 404 22.63 26.32 34.84
CA SER A 404 21.69 27.44 34.97
C SER A 404 21.16 27.83 33.58
N PRO A 405 19.88 28.20 33.44
CA PRO A 405 19.44 28.86 32.21
C PRO A 405 20.36 30.06 31.97
N SER A 406 20.84 30.25 30.74
CA SER A 406 21.49 31.51 30.35
C SER A 406 20.58 32.67 30.73
N SER A 407 21.13 33.67 31.42
CA SER A 407 20.45 34.77 32.12
C SER A 407 19.49 35.63 31.28
N GLU A 408 19.32 35.35 29.99
CA GLU A 408 18.53 36.14 29.05
C GLU A 408 17.05 35.72 28.93
N LEU A 409 16.60 34.68 29.64
CA LEU A 409 15.20 34.23 29.65
C LEU A 409 14.62 34.17 31.07
N GLN A 410 14.81 35.25 31.85
CA GLN A 410 13.89 35.53 32.94
C GLN A 410 12.62 36.16 32.35
N LEU A 411 11.58 35.33 32.18
CA LEU A 411 10.22 35.81 32.00
C LEU A 411 9.87 36.68 33.21
N LYS A 412 9.84 38.01 33.01
CA LYS A 412 9.14 38.92 33.93
C LYS A 412 7.65 38.62 33.82
N ILE A 413 7.19 37.68 34.63
CA ILE A 413 5.77 37.56 34.95
C ILE A 413 5.54 38.61 36.03
N ALA A 414 5.05 39.79 35.63
CA ALA A 414 4.46 40.74 36.56
C ALA A 414 3.10 40.16 36.98
N PHE A 415 2.91 39.98 38.28
CA PHE A 415 1.62 39.69 38.89
C PHE A 415 0.77 40.94 38.97
#